data_AF-A0A968MJB7-F1
#
_entry.id   AF-A0A968MJB7-F1
#
_cell.length_a   1.000
_cell.length_b   1.000
_cell.length_c   1.000
_cell.angle_alpha   90.00
_cell.angle_beta   90.00
_cell.angle_gamma   90.00
#
_symmetry.space_group_name_H-M   'P 1'
#
loop_
_entity.id
_entity.type
_entity.pdbx_description
1 polymer ?
#
loop_
_entity_poly.entity_id
_entity_poly.type
_entity_poly.pdbx_seq_one_letter_code
_entity_poly.pdbx_strand_id
1 'polypeptide(L)'
;MERTDGLNWWQLSIYPVYDKQNNIIGLANNVQNITERKQREHAILQKNEALRSIAWQQSHELRRPVATILGLCNLFENYDEESIEMQKKYINCMLQSAEELDVIIHKIVSKANESEYLNDE
;
A
#
# COMPACT_ATOMS: atom_id res chain seq x y z
N MET A 1 8.63 -37.31 -5.55
CA MET A 1 7.90 -37.21 -4.26
C MET A 1 8.19 -35.82 -3.71
N GLU A 2 7.28 -34.88 -3.98
CA GLU A 2 7.34 -33.53 -3.44
C GLU A 2 6.85 -33.59 -1.99
N ARG A 3 7.73 -33.27 -1.04
CA ARG A 3 7.36 -33.05 0.35
C ARG A 3 7.02 -31.58 0.53
N THR A 4 5.74 -31.31 0.74
CA THR A 4 5.19 -30.01 1.14
C THR A 4 5.40 -29.75 2.63
N ASP A 5 6.65 -29.79 3.08
CA ASP A 5 7.04 -29.47 4.46
C ASP A 5 7.91 -28.20 4.41
N GLY A 6 7.57 -27.20 5.23
CA GLY A 6 8.09 -25.83 5.18
C GLY A 6 9.57 -25.69 4.81
N LEU A 7 9.82 -24.98 3.70
CA LEU A 7 11.15 -24.68 3.19
C LEU A 7 11.98 -23.93 4.25
N ASN A 8 12.97 -24.62 4.80
CA ASN A 8 13.98 -24.00 5.64
C ASN A 8 15.00 -23.28 4.77
N TRP A 9 15.21 -22.00 5.05
CA TRP A 9 16.22 -21.19 4.39
C TRP A 9 17.53 -21.28 5.15
N TRP A 10 18.60 -21.63 4.43
CA TRP A 10 19.94 -21.70 4.97
C TRP A 10 20.86 -20.75 4.21
N GLN A 11 21.69 -20.01 4.95
CA GLN A 11 22.73 -19.17 4.40
C GLN A 11 24.07 -19.86 4.62
N LEU A 12 24.78 -20.13 3.53
CA LEU A 12 26.14 -20.66 3.53
C LEU A 12 27.10 -19.54 3.13
N SER A 13 28.03 -19.21 4.02
CA SER A 13 29.14 -18.31 3.74
C SER A 13 30.44 -19.09 3.78
N ILE A 14 31.23 -19.01 2.72
CA ILE A 14 32.49 -19.73 2.57
C ILE A 14 33.61 -18.70 2.42
N TYR A 15 34.66 -18.86 3.23
CA TYR A 15 35.82 -17.97 3.23
C TYR A 15 37.11 -18.77 3.06
N PRO A 16 37.99 -18.41 2.12
CA PRO A 16 39.32 -19.01 2.04
C PRO A 16 40.15 -18.63 3.28
N VAL A 17 40.87 -19.60 3.82
CA VAL A 17 41.83 -19.40 4.92
C VAL A 17 43.22 -19.39 4.30
N TYR A 18 43.98 -18.34 4.56
CA TYR A 18 45.31 -18.13 4.01
C TYR A 18 46.40 -18.33 5.05
N ASP A 19 47.57 -18.82 4.61
CA ASP A 19 48.80 -18.74 5.39
C ASP A 19 49.45 -17.34 5.32
N LYS A 20 50.60 -17.17 5.98
CA LYS A 20 51.36 -15.90 5.97
C LYS A 20 51.95 -15.55 4.59
N GLN A 21 52.02 -16.52 3.68
CA GLN A 21 52.51 -16.36 2.31
C GLN A 21 51.36 -16.16 1.30
N ASN A 22 50.12 -15.99 1.79
CA ASN A 22 48.91 -15.80 1.00
C ASN A 22 48.50 -17.03 0.15
N ASN A 23 48.94 -18.23 0.53
CA ASN A 23 48.45 -19.46 -0.06
C ASN A 23 47.18 -19.92 0.65
N ILE A 24 46.21 -20.46 -0.09
CA ILE A 24 44.99 -21.03 0.49
C ILE A 24 45.36 -22.35 1.17
N ILE A 25 45.14 -22.42 2.48
CA ILE A 25 45.39 -23.62 3.30
C ILE A 25 44.10 -24.29 3.78
N GLY A 26 42.95 -23.69 3.49
CA GLY A 26 41.66 -24.28 3.83
C GLY A 26 40.46 -23.40 3.50
N LEU A 27 39.28 -23.87 3.91
CA LEU A 27 38.02 -23.17 3.81
C LEU A 27 37.37 -23.09 5.19
N ALA A 28 36.98 -21.89 5.59
CA ALA A 28 36.09 -21.68 6.72
C ALA A 28 34.65 -21.56 6.20
N ASN A 29 33.74 -22.35 6.76
CA ASN A 29 32.33 -22.34 6.37
C ASN A 29 31.48 -21.88 7.57
N ASN A 30 30.53 -20.99 7.32
CA ASN A 30 29.48 -20.64 8.26
C ASN A 30 28.13 -21.03 7.64
N VAL A 31 27.35 -21.83 8.37
CA VAL A 31 26.02 -22.28 7.96
C VAL A 31 25.02 -21.77 8.98
N GLN A 32 24.14 -20.88 8.55
CA GLN A 32 23.14 -20.25 9.41
C GLN A 32 21.74 -20.56 8.91
N ASN A 33 20.85 -21.02 9.80
CA ASN A 33 19.43 -21.06 9.51
C ASN A 33 18.89 -19.62 9.52
N ILE A 34 18.30 -19.19 8.40
CA ILE A 34 17.73 -17.85 8.22
C ILE A 34 16.23 -17.90 7.93
N THR A 35 15.57 -19.02 8.23
CA THR A 35 14.15 -19.27 7.94
C THR A 35 13.25 -18.22 8.58
N GLU A 36 13.40 -17.96 9.88
CA GLU A 36 12.60 -16.95 10.58
C GLU A 36 12.82 -15.54 10.04
N ARG A 37 14.05 -15.21 9.65
CA ARG A 37 14.37 -13.92 9.03
C ARG A 37 13.63 -13.78 7.71
N LYS A 38 13.70 -14.82 6.86
CA LYS A 38 13.02 -14.86 5.56
C LYS A 38 11.51 -14.82 5.69
N GLN A 39 10.93 -15.53 6.66
CA GLN A 39 9.49 -15.49 6.93
C GLN A 39 9.04 -14.09 7.35
N ARG A 40 9.79 -13.41 8.23
CA ARG A 40 9.51 -12.01 8.60
C ARG A 40 9.63 -11.07 7.41
N GLU A 41 10.68 -11.19 6.60
CA GLU A 41 10.84 -10.42 5.36
C GLU A 41 9.64 -10.61 4.41
N HIS A 42 9.22 -11.86 4.19
CA HIS A 42 8.06 -12.17 3.36
C HIS A 42 6.76 -11.62 3.94
N ALA A 43 6.53 -11.75 5.25
CA ALA A 43 5.35 -11.20 5.91
C ALA A 43 5.29 -9.67 5.77
N ILE A 44 6.43 -8.98 5.90
CA ILE A 44 6.51 -7.52 5.69
C ILE A 44 6.18 -7.18 4.24
N LEU A 45 6.72 -7.92 3.26
CA LEU A 45 6.44 -7.69 1.85
C LEU A 45 4.95 -7.88 1.53
N GLN A 46 4.33 -8.94 2.04
CA GLN A 46 2.91 -9.20 1.88
C GLN A 46 2.05 -8.10 2.51
N LYS A 47 2.38 -7.67 3.74
CA LYS A 47 1.71 -6.53 4.39
C LYS A 47 1.84 -5.25 3.56
N ASN A 48 3.03 -4.96 3.03
CA ASN A 48 3.25 -3.80 2.18
C ASN A 48 2.44 -3.85 0.88
N GLU A 49 2.34 -5.02 0.25
CA GLU A 49 1.53 -5.23 -0.95
C GLU A 49 0.04 -5.01 -0.66
N ALA A 50 -0.47 -5.57 0.44
CA ALA A 50 -1.84 -5.35 0.89
C ALA A 50 -2.13 -3.86 1.16
N LEU A 51 -1.24 -3.17 1.88
CA LEU A 51 -1.38 -1.73 2.14
C LEU A 51 -1.39 -0.91 0.85
N ARG A 52 -0.54 -1.24 -0.13
CA ARG A 52 -0.54 -0.57 -1.44
C ARG A 52 -1.83 -0.79 -2.20
N SER A 53 -2.37 -2.00 -2.19
CA SER A 53 -3.64 -2.32 -2.82
C SER A 53 -4.80 -1.54 -2.20
N ILE A 54 -4.86 -1.49 -0.86
CA ILE A 54 -5.85 -0.70 -0.11
C ILE A 54 -5.73 0.78 -0.46
N ALA A 55 -4.52 1.36 -0.41
CA ALA A 55 -4.28 2.77 -0.74
C ALA A 55 -4.70 3.11 -2.17
N TRP A 56 -4.44 2.22 -3.13
CA TRP A 56 -4.86 2.39 -4.52
C TRP A 56 -6.39 2.39 -4.65
N GLN A 57 -7.08 1.44 -4.02
CA GLN A 57 -8.54 1.37 -4.05
C GLN A 57 -9.19 2.60 -3.40
N GLN A 58 -8.70 3.01 -2.23
CA GLN A 58 -9.20 4.21 -1.53
C GLN A 58 -8.99 5.47 -2.37
N SER A 59 -7.81 5.62 -2.98
CA SER A 59 -7.52 6.75 -3.86
C SER A 59 -8.47 6.79 -5.06
N HIS A 60 -8.87 5.64 -5.59
CA HIS A 60 -9.83 5.56 -6.69
C HIS A 60 -11.23 6.02 -6.27
N GLU A 61 -11.72 5.57 -5.10
CA GLU A 61 -13.01 5.99 -4.55
C GLU A 61 -13.05 7.51 -4.31
N LEU A 62 -11.98 8.10 -3.75
CA LEU A 62 -11.87 9.54 -3.49
C LEU A 62 -11.74 10.38 -4.77
N ARG A 63 -11.05 9.87 -5.80
CA ARG A 63 -10.79 10.61 -7.03
C ARG A 63 -12.06 10.96 -7.79
N ARG A 64 -13.07 10.09 -7.76
CA ARG A 64 -14.33 10.29 -8.49
C ARG A 64 -15.04 11.60 -8.07
N PRO A 65 -15.44 11.80 -6.81
CA PRO A 65 -16.13 13.03 -6.40
C PRO A 65 -15.23 14.26 -6.56
N VAL A 66 -13.92 14.16 -6.29
CA VAL A 66 -12.97 15.28 -6.49
C VAL A 66 -12.92 15.72 -7.95
N ALA A 67 -12.85 14.77 -8.89
CA ALA A 67 -12.86 15.08 -10.32
C ALA A 67 -14.17 15.75 -10.75
N THR A 68 -15.30 15.31 -10.19
CA THR A 68 -16.61 15.94 -10.43
C THR A 68 -16.66 17.37 -9.91
N ILE A 69 -16.22 17.63 -8.68
CA ILE A 69 -16.17 18.97 -8.10
C ILE A 69 -15.29 19.89 -8.95
N LEU A 70 -14.06 19.46 -9.27
CA LEU A 70 -13.14 20.25 -10.10
C LEU A 70 -13.71 20.54 -11.50
N GLY A 71 -14.35 19.54 -12.12
CA GLY A 71 -15.00 19.71 -13.42
C GLY A 71 -16.14 20.72 -13.37
N LEU A 72 -16.98 20.67 -12.32
CA LEU A 72 -18.06 21.63 -12.12
C LEU A 72 -17.52 23.03 -11.80
N CYS A 73 -16.46 23.16 -10.99
CA CYS A 73 -15.82 24.45 -10.73
C CYS A 73 -15.32 25.07 -12.02
N ASN A 74 -14.69 24.28 -12.89
CA ASN A 74 -14.23 24.74 -14.19
C ASN A 74 -15.39 25.17 -15.10
N LEU A 75 -16.54 24.49 -15.08
CA LEU A 75 -17.73 24.94 -15.81
C LEU A 75 -18.29 26.23 -15.24
N PHE A 76 -18.31 26.37 -13.91
CA PHE A 76 -18.80 27.55 -13.21
C PHE A 76 -17.94 28.79 -13.48
N GLU A 77 -16.61 28.64 -13.58
CA GLU A 77 -15.68 29.76 -13.83
C GLU A 77 -15.64 30.22 -15.29
N ASN A 78 -15.88 29.34 -16.27
CA ASN A 78 -15.63 29.64 -17.69
C ASN A 78 -16.88 30.06 -18.50
N TYR A 79 -18.07 30.13 -17.91
CA TYR A 79 -19.31 30.45 -18.63
C TYR A 79 -20.10 31.58 -17.97
N ASP A 80 -19.85 32.82 -18.40
CA ASP A 80 -20.44 34.06 -17.85
C ASP A 80 -21.93 34.29 -18.22
N GLU A 81 -22.47 33.60 -19.22
CA GLU A 81 -23.86 33.80 -19.71
C GLU A 81 -24.86 32.72 -19.27
N GLU A 82 -24.51 31.87 -18.32
CA GLU A 82 -25.45 30.85 -17.84
C GLU A 82 -26.60 31.42 -17.01
N SER A 83 -27.77 30.79 -17.12
CA SER A 83 -28.92 31.15 -16.30
C SER A 83 -28.62 30.90 -14.82
N ILE A 84 -29.24 31.69 -13.94
CA ILE A 84 -29.19 31.50 -12.48
C ILE A 84 -29.60 30.05 -12.11
N GLU A 85 -30.48 29.43 -12.89
CA GLU A 85 -30.90 28.04 -12.68
C GLU A 85 -29.77 27.03 -12.95
N MET A 86 -28.97 27.24 -14.00
CA MET A 86 -27.80 26.40 -14.29
C MET A 86 -26.69 26.58 -13.26
N GLN A 87 -26.40 27.81 -12.84
CA GLN A 87 -25.45 28.09 -11.76
C GLN A 87 -25.84 27.38 -10.45
N LYS A 88 -27.12 27.45 -10.07
CA LYS A 88 -27.64 26.71 -8.91
C LYS A 88 -27.49 25.21 -9.07
N LYS A 89 -27.72 24.68 -10.28
CA LYS A 89 -27.54 23.25 -10.56
C LYS A 89 -26.08 22.82 -10.38
N TYR A 90 -25.11 23.59 -10.86
CA TYR A 90 -23.68 23.28 -10.66
C TYR A 90 -23.31 23.29 -9.18
N ILE A 91 -23.71 24.33 -8.44
CA ILE A 91 -23.45 24.42 -7.00
C ILE A 91 -24.07 23.22 -6.27
N ASN A 92 -25.31 22.85 -6.58
CA ASN A 92 -25.97 21.70 -5.97
C ASN A 92 -25.25 20.38 -6.28
N CYS A 93 -24.79 20.19 -7.52
CA CYS A 93 -24.03 19.00 -7.89
C CYS A 93 -22.65 18.95 -7.22
N MET A 94 -21.99 20.11 -7.03
CA MET A 94 -20.74 20.19 -6.26
C MET A 94 -20.99 19.82 -4.80
N LEU A 95 -22.04 20.36 -4.20
CA LEU A 95 -22.41 20.06 -2.81
C LEU A 95 -22.68 18.57 -2.62
N GLN A 96 -23.47 17.98 -3.50
CA GLN A 96 -23.72 16.53 -3.47
C GLN A 96 -22.42 15.73 -3.60
N SER A 97 -21.53 16.13 -4.52
CA SER A 97 -20.24 15.44 -4.69
C SER A 97 -19.33 15.59 -3.46
N ALA A 98 -19.41 16.72 -2.74
CA ALA A 98 -18.70 16.96 -1.50
C ALA A 98 -19.25 16.11 -0.35
N GLU A 99 -20.58 15.97 -0.24
CA GLU A 99 -21.23 15.07 0.72
C GLU A 99 -20.87 13.59 0.43
N GLU A 100 -20.86 13.18 -0.84
CA GLU A 100 -20.41 11.84 -1.23
C GLU A 100 -18.94 11.59 -0.84
N LEU A 101 -18.06 12.58 -1.05
CA LEU A 101 -16.66 12.52 -0.63
C LEU A 101 -16.55 12.38 0.90
N ASP A 102 -17.33 13.14 1.67
CA ASP A 102 -17.32 13.07 3.13
C ASP A 102 -17.74 11.70 3.65
N VAL A 103 -18.77 11.08 3.05
CA VAL A 103 -19.19 9.71 3.37
C VAL A 103 -18.05 8.70 3.09
N ILE A 104 -17.34 8.85 1.97
CA ILE A 104 -16.20 7.98 1.64
C ILE A 104 -15.08 8.15 2.67
N ILE A 105 -14.76 9.38 3.07
CA ILE A 105 -13.74 9.66 4.11
C ILE A 105 -14.13 8.99 5.43
N HIS A 106 -15.36 9.18 5.90
CA HIS A 106 -15.85 8.54 7.13
C HIS A 106 -15.73 7.01 7.06
N LYS A 107 -16.12 6.40 5.94
CA LYS A 107 -15.99 4.95 5.73
C LYS A 107 -14.54 4.47 5.77
N ILE A 108 -13.60 5.24 5.20
CA ILE A 108 -12.17 4.91 5.23
C ILE A 108 -11.64 4.98 6.66
N VAL A 109 -11.97 6.05 7.40
CA VAL A 109 -11.53 6.25 8.79
C VAL A 109 -12.10 5.17 9.71
N SER A 110 -13.39 4.84 9.61
CA SER A 110 -14.00 3.77 10.40
C SER A 110 -13.32 2.42 10.17
N LYS A 111 -13.03 2.07 8.92
CA LYS A 111 -12.32 0.82 8.60
C LYS A 111 -10.89 0.78 9.14
N ALA A 112 -10.18 1.91 9.11
CA ALA A 112 -8.84 2.00 9.68
C ALA A 112 -8.87 1.75 11.19
N ASN A 113 -9.83 2.35 11.90
CA ASN A 113 -9.98 2.17 13.35
C ASN A 113 -10.45 0.74 13.72
N GLU A 114 -11.34 0.11 12.94
CA GLU A 114 -11.76 -1.28 13.16
C GLU A 114 -10.60 -2.28 12.99
N SER A 115 -9.67 -2.01 12.07
CA SER A 115 -8.48 -2.85 11.88
C SER A 115 -7.46 -2.75 13.02
N GLU A 116 -7.58 -1.76 13.90
CA GLU A 116 -6.73 -1.60 15.08
C GLU A 116 -7.16 -2.56 16.22
N TYR A 117 -8.46 -2.83 16.37
CA TYR A 117 -9.00 -3.69 17.43
C TYR A 117 -8.84 -5.21 17.18
N LEU A 118 -8.62 -5.63 15.93
CA LEU A 118 -8.45 -7.05 15.56
C LEU A 118 -7.00 -7.54 15.67
N ASN A 119 -6.04 -6.64 15.96
CA ASN A 119 -4.61 -6.98 16.04
C ASN A 119 -4.10 -7.14 17.49
N ASP A 120 -4.98 -6.99 18.49
CA ASP A 120 -4.67 -7.05 19.93
C ASP A 120 -5.23 -8.31 20.66
N GLU A 121 -5.78 -9.30 19.94
CA GLU A 121 -6.14 -10.64 20.46
C GLU A 121 -5.23 -11.73 19.87
#